data_AF-A0A8X7QLY3-F1
#
_entry.id   AF-A0A8X7QLY3-F1
#
_cell.length_a   1.000
_cell.length_b   1.000
_cell.length_c   1.000
_cell.angle_alpha   90.00
_cell.angle_beta   90.00
_cell.angle_gamma   90.00
#
_symmetry.space_group_name_H-M   'P 1'
#
loop_
_entity.id
_entity.type
_entity.pdbx_description
1 polymer ?
#
loop_
_entity_poly.entity_id
_entity_poly.type
_entity_poly.pdbx_seq_one_letter_code
_entity_poly.pdbx_strand_id
1 'polypeptide(L)'
;MMNTKKLMKMAKKWQQRAALHRKRISFQKSSAATISIAAEKGCFVVYTIDKTRFAFPLSYLSNSIFQELLKISEEEFGLPTEGPITLPFDSVFLEYLIKLVQLRMDEDTEKALLMSISSAKCSSQCSLQQQEPNTQQLLVF
;
A
#
# COMPACT_ATOMS: atom_id res chain seq x y z
N MET A 1 -50.49 16.80 14.26
CA MET A 1 -50.21 16.89 12.81
C MET A 1 -49.10 17.92 12.57
N MET A 2 -48.04 17.58 11.84
CA MET A 2 -46.88 18.46 11.65
C MET A 2 -47.20 19.58 10.64
N ASN A 3 -46.93 20.83 11.01
CA ASN A 3 -47.25 22.01 10.19
C ASN A 3 -46.11 22.33 9.20
N THR A 4 -46.44 22.71 7.96
CA THR A 4 -45.51 23.06 6.88
C THR A 4 -44.51 24.16 7.28
N LYS A 5 -44.94 25.15 8.08
CA LYS A 5 -44.07 26.22 8.61
C LYS A 5 -42.99 25.67 9.55
N LYS A 6 -43.31 24.62 10.31
CA LYS A 6 -42.37 23.96 11.23
C LYS A 6 -41.31 23.19 10.44
N LEU A 7 -41.72 22.52 9.36
CA LEU A 7 -40.84 21.75 8.47
C LEU A 7 -39.85 22.68 7.74
N MET A 8 -40.32 23.83 7.25
CA MET A 8 -39.47 24.82 6.61
C MET A 8 -38.43 25.44 7.56
N LYS A 9 -38.82 25.67 8.83
CA LYS A 9 -37.88 26.09 9.89
C LYS A 9 -36.83 25.02 10.20
N MET A 10 -37.24 23.76 10.24
CA MET A 10 -36.32 22.64 10.43
C MET A 10 -35.34 22.56 9.25
N ALA A 11 -35.82 22.58 8.00
CA ALA A 11 -34.99 22.55 6.80
C ALA A 11 -33.94 23.68 6.80
N LYS A 12 -34.33 24.92 7.14
CA LYS A 12 -33.39 26.04 7.30
C LYS A 12 -32.32 25.78 8.36
N LYS A 13 -32.70 25.20 9.51
CA LYS A 13 -31.73 24.84 10.57
C LYS A 13 -30.77 23.73 10.12
N TRP A 14 -31.25 22.72 9.40
CA TRP A 14 -30.41 21.66 8.84
C TRP A 14 -29.43 22.21 7.80
N GLN A 15 -29.90 23.08 6.90
CA GLN A 15 -29.04 23.72 5.90
C GLN A 15 -27.95 24.60 6.54
N GLN A 16 -28.29 25.36 7.59
CA GLN A 16 -27.31 26.16 8.33
C GLN A 16 -26.29 25.29 9.07
N ARG A 17 -26.72 24.19 9.71
CA ARG A 17 -25.80 23.24 10.35
C ARG A 17 -24.87 22.58 9.33
N ALA A 18 -25.41 22.14 8.19
CA ALA A 18 -24.61 21.57 7.11
C ALA A 18 -23.61 22.58 6.52
N ALA A 19 -23.99 23.85 6.39
CA ALA A 19 -23.10 24.91 5.93
C ALA A 19 -22.01 25.25 6.96
N LEU A 20 -22.30 25.25 8.26
CA LEU A 20 -21.27 25.45 9.30
C LEU A 20 -20.28 24.28 9.35
N HIS A 21 -20.75 23.04 9.18
CA HIS A 21 -19.89 21.85 9.07
C HIS A 21 -19.13 21.76 7.73
N ARG A 22 -19.38 22.66 6.77
CA ARG A 22 -18.48 22.87 5.62
C ARG A 22 -17.23 23.69 5.94
N LYS A 23 -17.01 24.09 7.21
CA LYS A 23 -15.63 24.08 7.72
C LYS A 23 -15.20 22.63 7.75
N ARG A 24 -14.79 22.19 6.56
CA ARG A 24 -14.16 20.92 6.23
C ARG A 24 -13.36 20.53 7.45
N ILE A 25 -13.55 19.31 7.93
CA ILE A 25 -12.50 18.58 8.61
C ILE A 25 -11.33 18.64 7.63
N SER A 26 -10.54 19.71 7.69
CA SER A 26 -9.19 19.69 7.21
C SER A 26 -8.60 18.63 8.10
N PHE A 27 -8.40 17.44 7.53
CA PHE A 27 -7.40 16.54 8.04
C PHE A 27 -6.20 17.43 8.32
N GLN A 28 -5.88 17.64 9.61
CA GLN A 28 -4.61 18.21 9.98
C GLN A 28 -3.59 17.29 9.31
N LYS A 29 -3.01 17.79 8.21
CA LYS A 29 -1.85 17.20 7.55
C LYS A 29 -0.76 17.29 8.61
N SER A 30 -0.66 16.27 9.46
CA SER A 30 0.46 16.13 10.36
C SER A 30 1.72 16.21 9.51
N SER A 31 2.57 17.14 9.92
CA SER A 31 3.85 17.47 9.33
C SER A 31 4.64 16.25 8.86
N ALA A 32 4.71 16.07 7.55
CA ALA A 32 5.86 15.51 6.86
C ALA A 32 5.96 16.24 5.52
N ALA A 33 6.79 17.28 5.53
CA ALA A 33 7.11 18.12 4.40
C ALA A 33 7.78 17.31 3.27
N THR A 34 6.99 16.70 2.39
CA THR A 34 7.48 16.21 1.08
C THR A 34 6.38 16.09 0.00
N ILE A 35 5.10 16.34 0.33
CA ILE A 35 3.97 16.05 -0.56
C ILE A 35 3.31 17.34 -1.09
N SER A 36 4.10 18.28 -1.62
CA SER A 36 3.55 19.37 -2.45
C SER A 36 3.38 18.95 -3.92
N ILE A 37 4.01 17.86 -4.35
CA ILE A 37 3.95 17.38 -5.75
C ILE A 37 2.69 16.53 -6.05
N ALA A 38 2.06 15.94 -5.02
CA ALA A 38 1.00 14.93 -5.25
C ALA A 38 -0.41 15.49 -5.48
N ALA A 39 -0.59 16.81 -5.53
CA ALA A 39 -1.92 17.42 -5.65
C ALA A 39 -2.52 17.33 -7.07
N GLU A 40 -1.72 17.15 -8.14
CA GLU A 40 -2.25 17.13 -9.52
C GLU A 40 -2.55 15.72 -10.07
N LYS A 41 -1.88 14.67 -9.58
CA LYS A 41 -1.98 13.31 -10.15
C LYS A 41 -2.49 12.23 -9.17
N GLY A 42 -2.75 12.58 -7.92
CA GLY A 42 -3.25 11.63 -6.91
C GLY A 42 -2.18 10.71 -6.33
N CYS A 43 -2.59 9.87 -5.37
CA CYS A 43 -1.74 8.91 -4.67
C CYS A 43 -2.39 7.52 -4.64
N PHE A 44 -1.56 6.48 -4.60
CA PHE A 44 -1.96 5.15 -4.15
C PHE A 44 -1.50 4.94 -2.71
N VAL A 45 -2.14 3.99 -2.03
CA VAL A 45 -1.90 3.69 -0.62
C VAL A 45 -1.53 2.22 -0.49
N VAL A 46 -0.49 1.95 0.27
CA VAL A 46 -0.10 0.60 0.65
C VAL A 46 0.02 0.50 2.17
N TYR A 47 -0.20 -0.70 2.68
CA TYR A 47 0.00 -1.06 4.06
C TYR A 47 1.16 -2.03 4.17
N THR A 48 1.88 -1.97 5.29
CA THR A 48 2.97 -2.90 5.63
C THR A 48 2.47 -3.99 6.57
N ILE A 49 3.28 -5.03 6.80
CA ILE A 49 2.94 -6.12 7.72
C ILE A 49 2.70 -5.64 9.16
N ASP A 50 3.36 -4.55 9.56
CA ASP A 50 3.18 -3.87 10.85
C ASP A 50 1.96 -2.92 10.87
N LYS A 51 1.13 -2.95 9.81
CA LYS A 51 -0.08 -2.16 9.62
C LYS A 51 0.17 -0.65 9.50
N THR A 52 1.40 -0.24 9.19
CA THR A 52 1.73 1.15 8.88
C THR A 52 1.25 1.51 7.49
N ARG A 53 0.76 2.74 7.33
CA ARG A 53 0.20 3.25 6.07
C ARG A 53 1.18 4.17 5.36
N PHE A 54 1.47 3.87 4.10
CA PHE A 54 2.26 4.73 3.21
C PHE A 54 1.42 5.21 2.03
N ALA A 55 1.60 6.49 1.65
CA ALA A 55 0.92 7.11 0.52
C ALA A 55 1.95 7.57 -0.51
N PHE A 56 1.88 7.01 -1.70
CA PHE A 56 2.82 7.23 -2.79
C PHE A 56 2.15 7.98 -3.94
N PRO A 57 2.81 8.99 -4.55
CA PRO A 57 2.29 9.60 -5.77
C PRO A 57 2.10 8.55 -6.87
N LEU A 58 1.07 8.69 -7.72
CA LEU A 58 0.86 7.74 -8.83
C LEU A 58 2.05 7.65 -9.79
N SER A 59 2.93 8.66 -9.86
CA SER A 59 4.16 8.62 -10.66
C SER A 59 5.14 7.53 -10.21
N TYR A 60 4.98 6.97 -9.00
CA TYR A 60 5.81 5.87 -8.53
C TYR A 60 5.43 4.54 -9.19
N LEU A 61 4.23 4.42 -9.78
CA LEU A 61 3.82 3.20 -10.50
C LEU A 61 4.62 2.95 -11.78
N SER A 62 5.31 3.96 -12.31
CA SER A 62 6.24 3.80 -13.43
C SER A 62 7.67 3.41 -13.01
N ASN A 63 7.96 3.34 -11.71
CA ASN A 63 9.27 2.92 -11.20
C ASN A 63 9.32 1.39 -11.06
N SER A 64 10.38 0.78 -11.59
CA SER A 64 10.60 -0.68 -11.59
C SER A 64 10.57 -1.29 -10.19
N ILE A 65 11.11 -0.60 -9.20
CA ILE A 65 11.15 -1.07 -7.81
C ILE A 65 9.73 -1.21 -7.28
N PHE A 66 8.89 -0.20 -7.49
CA PHE A 66 7.50 -0.23 -7.04
C PHE A 66 6.66 -1.27 -7.79
N GLN A 67 6.92 -1.49 -9.07
CA GLN A 67 6.28 -2.57 -9.82
C GLN A 67 6.63 -3.94 -9.24
N GLU A 68 7.91 -4.18 -8.92
CA GLU A 68 8.34 -5.44 -8.32
C GLU A 68 7.75 -5.64 -6.92
N LEU A 69 7.70 -4.59 -6.08
CA LEU A 69 7.04 -4.65 -4.77
C LEU A 69 5.55 -5.00 -4.88
N LEU A 70 4.84 -4.41 -5.84
CA LEU A 70 3.43 -4.70 -6.06
C LEU A 70 3.21 -6.12 -6.61
N LYS A 71 4.13 -6.61 -7.46
CA LYS A 71 4.11 -7.99 -7.93
C LYS A 71 4.35 -8.98 -6.79
N ILE A 72 5.27 -8.69 -5.87
CA ILE A 72 5.45 -9.48 -4.64
C ILE A 72 4.15 -9.52 -3.83
N SER A 73 3.51 -8.37 -3.64
CA SER A 73 2.24 -8.26 -2.91
C SER A 73 1.13 -9.08 -3.56
N GLU A 74 1.01 -9.03 -4.89
CA GLU A 74 0.06 -9.85 -5.64
C GLU A 74 0.34 -11.34 -5.51
N GLU A 75 1.61 -11.76 -5.55
CA GLU A 75 1.98 -13.17 -5.40
C GLU A 75 1.67 -13.72 -3.99
N GLU A 76 1.86 -12.91 -2.95
CA GLU A 76 1.65 -13.34 -1.56
C GLU A 76 0.19 -13.21 -1.09
N PHE A 77 -0.49 -12.13 -1.45
CA PHE A 77 -1.83 -11.80 -0.96
C PHE A 77 -2.93 -11.89 -2.03
N GLY A 78 -2.55 -12.08 -3.30
CA GLY A 78 -3.45 -11.99 -4.43
C GLY A 78 -3.82 -10.55 -4.79
N LEU A 79 -4.64 -10.41 -5.83
CA LEU A 79 -5.25 -9.12 -6.17
C LEU A 79 -6.32 -8.78 -5.12
N PRO A 80 -6.23 -7.61 -4.46
CA PRO A 80 -7.23 -7.22 -3.48
C PRO A 80 -8.57 -6.97 -4.19
N THR A 81 -9.55 -7.85 -3.93
CA THR A 81 -10.93 -7.66 -4.43
C THR A 81 -11.67 -6.64 -3.57
N GLU A 82 -11.52 -6.75 -2.25
CA GLU A 82 -11.96 -5.75 -1.28
C GLU A 82 -10.89 -5.61 -0.19
N GLY A 83 -10.19 -4.48 -0.17
CA GLY A 83 -9.18 -4.21 0.86
C GLY A 83 -8.01 -3.35 0.38
N PRO A 84 -7.13 -2.95 1.31
CA PRO A 84 -5.91 -2.24 0.96
C PRO A 84 -4.87 -3.17 0.31
N ILE A 85 -4.03 -2.59 -0.54
CA ILE A 85 -2.80 -3.25 -1.01
C ILE A 85 -1.86 -3.40 0.19
N THR A 86 -1.44 -4.63 0.50
CA THR A 86 -0.53 -4.92 1.63
C THR A 86 0.79 -5.48 1.10
N LEU A 87 1.90 -4.85 1.46
CA LEU A 87 3.24 -5.26 1.11
C LEU A 87 3.81 -6.18 2.19
N PRO A 88 4.55 -7.24 1.83
CA PRO A 88 5.18 -8.14 2.80
C PRO A 88 6.52 -7.60 3.30
N PHE A 89 6.56 -6.31 3.60
CA PHE A 89 7.72 -5.61 4.13
C PHE A 89 7.29 -4.76 5.33
N ASP A 90 8.22 -4.52 6.25
CA ASP A 90 7.99 -3.67 7.42
C ASP A 90 8.10 -2.18 7.06
N SER A 91 7.65 -1.31 7.97
CA SER A 91 7.72 0.14 7.77
C SER A 91 9.15 0.65 7.64
N VAL A 92 10.11 0.03 8.32
CA VAL A 92 11.53 0.42 8.32
C VAL A 92 12.14 0.24 6.92
N PHE A 93 11.87 -0.91 6.29
CA PHE A 93 12.31 -1.17 4.92
C PHE A 93 11.70 -0.18 3.94
N LEU A 94 10.39 0.10 4.03
CA LEU A 94 9.75 1.07 3.15
C LEU A 94 10.30 2.48 3.34
N GLU A 95 10.57 2.90 4.57
CA GLU A 95 11.14 4.22 4.83
C GLU A 95 12.54 4.35 4.21
N TYR A 96 13.36 3.30 4.33
CA TYR A 96 14.67 3.23 3.68
C TYR A 96 14.54 3.29 2.14
N LEU A 97 13.62 2.51 1.57
CA LEU A 97 13.38 2.46 0.13
C LEU A 97 12.92 3.83 -0.42
N ILE A 98 12.06 4.53 0.32
CA ILE A 98 11.65 5.90 -0.05
C ILE A 98 12.84 6.83 -0.14
N LYS A 99 13.74 6.79 0.86
CA LYS A 99 14.95 7.62 0.87
C LYS A 99 15.84 7.30 -0.32
N LEU A 100 16.05 6.03 -0.63
CA LEU A 100 16.83 5.59 -1.79
C LEU A 100 16.25 6.13 -3.10
N VAL A 101 14.95 5.98 -3.32
CA VAL A 101 14.28 6.43 -4.55
C VAL A 101 14.30 7.96 -4.68
N GLN A 102 14.20 8.69 -3.57
CA GLN A 102 14.32 10.15 -3.56
C GLN A 102 15.73 10.65 -3.85
N LEU A 103 16.76 9.89 -3.50
CA LEU A 103 18.16 10.26 -3.68
C LEU A 103 18.70 10.09 -5.10
N ARG A 104 17.87 9.64 -6.06
CA ARG A 104 18.28 9.26 -7.43
C ARG A 104 19.48 8.32 -7.43
N MET A 105 19.18 7.05 -7.29
CA MET A 105 20.15 5.96 -7.45
C MET A 105 20.74 5.95 -8.86
N ASP A 106 22.00 5.53 -9.00
CA ASP A 106 22.54 5.16 -10.31
C ASP A 106 21.87 3.89 -10.83
N GLU A 107 21.94 3.68 -12.14
CA GLU A 107 21.26 2.55 -12.78
C GLU A 107 21.74 1.18 -12.24
N ASP A 108 23.01 1.06 -11.85
CA ASP A 108 23.57 -0.20 -11.38
C ASP A 108 23.10 -0.51 -9.96
N THR A 109 23.00 0.49 -9.08
CA THR A 109 22.43 0.28 -7.74
C THR A 109 20.93 0.04 -7.76
N GLU A 110 20.17 0.68 -8.68
CA GLU A 110 18.76 0.36 -8.89
C GLU A 110 18.60 -1.11 -9.34
N LYS A 111 19.40 -1.54 -10.33
CA LYS A 111 19.38 -2.94 -10.80
C LYS A 111 19.79 -3.92 -9.69
N ALA A 112 20.82 -3.60 -8.92
CA ALA A 112 21.25 -4.44 -7.81
C ALA A 112 20.17 -4.57 -6.72
N LEU A 113 19.50 -3.46 -6.39
CA LEU A 113 18.38 -3.46 -5.45
C LEU A 113 17.21 -4.30 -5.97
N LEU A 114 16.83 -4.11 -7.24
CA LEU A 114 15.80 -4.91 -7.91
C LEU A 114 16.13 -6.41 -7.86
N MET A 115 17.35 -6.78 -8.25
CA MET A 115 17.81 -8.16 -8.19
C MET A 115 17.72 -8.73 -6.77
N SER A 116 18.11 -7.94 -5.76
CA SER A 116 18.03 -8.36 -4.36
C SER A 116 16.59 -8.55 -3.87
N ILE A 117 15.67 -7.68 -4.29
CA ILE A 117 14.24 -7.77 -3.95
C ILE A 117 13.62 -9.00 -4.64
N SER A 118 13.90 -9.19 -5.92
CA SER A 118 13.42 -10.37 -6.67
C SER A 118 14.02 -11.67 -6.14
N SER A 119 15.29 -11.69 -5.71
CA SER A 119 15.91 -12.90 -5.16
C SER A 119 15.40 -13.24 -3.76
N ALA A 120 15.02 -12.24 -2.95
CA ALA A 120 14.41 -12.46 -1.64
C ALA A 120 13.10 -13.26 -1.75
N LYS A 121 12.40 -13.19 -2.89
CA LYS A 121 11.24 -14.04 -3.18
C LYS A 121 11.59 -15.54 -3.22
N CYS A 122 12.79 -15.89 -3.67
CA CYS A 122 13.21 -17.28 -3.86
C CYS A 122 13.67 -17.96 -2.57
N SER A 123 14.02 -17.22 -1.53
CA SER A 123 14.39 -17.80 -0.23
C SER A 123 13.21 -18.48 0.46
N SER A 124 11.98 -18.05 0.17
CA SER A 124 10.74 -18.66 0.69
C SER A 124 10.34 -19.95 -0.03
N GLN A 125 10.83 -20.17 -1.27
CA GLN A 125 10.48 -21.35 -2.08
C GLN A 125 11.48 -22.51 -1.93
N CYS A 126 12.70 -22.28 -1.44
CA CYS A 126 13.68 -23.35 -1.25
C CYS A 126 13.41 -24.26 -0.02
N SER A 127 12.45 -23.95 0.85
CA SER A 127 12.18 -24.73 2.06
C SER A 127 11.11 -25.82 1.90
N LEU A 128 10.33 -25.84 0.81
CA LEU A 128 9.21 -26.78 0.62
C LEU A 128 9.51 -27.92 -0.38
N GLN A 129 10.77 -28.22 -0.68
CA GLN A 129 11.13 -29.33 -1.57
C GLN A 129 12.16 -30.32 -1.01
N GLN A 130 12.35 -30.36 0.31
CA GLN A 130 13.25 -31.33 0.97
C GLN A 130 12.55 -32.35 1.86
N GLN A 131 11.31 -32.73 1.56
CA GLN A 131 10.72 -33.89 2.24
C GLN A 131 9.82 -34.71 1.32
N GLU A 132 10.44 -35.62 0.58
CA GLU A 132 9.89 -36.94 0.24
C GLU A 132 11.08 -37.92 0.11
N PRO A 133 11.53 -38.58 1.19
CA PRO A 133 12.33 -39.79 1.04
C PRO A 133 11.41 -40.93 0.61
N ASN A 134 11.49 -41.21 -0.69
CA ASN A 134 11.18 -42.47 -1.38
C ASN A 134 11.03 -43.69 -0.44
N THR A 135 9.79 -44.01 -0.04
CA THR A 135 9.49 -45.32 0.55
C THR A 135 9.23 -46.32 -0.58
N GLN A 136 10.29 -46.97 -1.04
CA GLN A 136 10.16 -48.17 -1.85
C GLN A 136 9.63 -49.29 -0.95
N GLN A 137 8.35 -49.62 -1.10
CA GLN A 137 7.79 -50.87 -0.57
C GLN A 137 8.27 -52.02 -1.46
N LEU A 138 9.24 -52.77 -0.93
CA LEU A 138 9.71 -54.04 -1.47
C LEU A 138 8.69 -55.12 -1.11
N LEU A 139 7.80 -55.43 -2.04
CA LEU A 139 6.95 -56.63 -2.03
C LEU A 139 7.74 -57.74 -2.75
N VAL A 140 8.33 -58.65 -1.98
CA VAL A 140 8.83 -59.94 -2.47
C VAL A 140 8.42 -61.01 -1.46
N PHE A 141 7.44 -61.81 -1.88
CA PHE A 141 6.87 -63.06 -1.34
C PHE A 141 6.69 -63.25 0.17
#